data_AF-A0A7Z6XH15-F1
#
_entry.id   AF-A0A7Z6XH15-F1
#
_cell.length_a   1.000
_cell.length_b   1.000
_cell.length_c   1.000
_cell.angle_alpha   90.00
_cell.angle_beta   90.00
_cell.angle_gamma   90.00
#
_symmetry.space_group_name_H-M   'P 1'
#
loop_
_entity.id
_entity.type
_entity.pdbx_description
1 polymer ?
#
loop_
_entity_poly.entity_id
_entity_poly.type
_entity_poly.pdbx_seq_one_letter_code
_entity_poly.pdbx_strand_id
1 'polypeptide(L)'
;MRDLEYVAAVTATTGGGGALWLGGIAVPNRRLVLRWLRRQALRLADSHGRDLPPASPWLRARDVRQITFHGSDAPEGLRAWAGDEGRQDEALADLESGRPALLTVVDPAVGLYLTLAGWPVGPDRPLATVLATRTSHPYSPP
;
A
#
# COMPACT_ATOMS: atom_id res chain seq x y z
N MET A 1 25.95 -7.84 3.96
CA MET A 1 24.65 -8.09 3.29
C MET A 1 23.59 -7.53 4.24
N ARG A 2 22.76 -6.56 3.84
CA ARG A 2 21.71 -6.03 4.74
C ARG A 2 20.48 -6.92 4.57
N ASP A 3 20.09 -7.64 5.62
CA ASP A 3 18.85 -8.41 5.62
C ASP A 3 17.66 -7.48 5.44
N LEU A 4 16.87 -7.75 4.41
CA LEU A 4 15.64 -7.02 4.10
C LEU A 4 14.50 -7.65 4.89
N GLU A 5 14.34 -7.20 6.13
CA GLU A 5 13.40 -7.81 7.08
C GLU A 5 11.95 -7.36 6.92
N TYR A 6 11.69 -6.29 6.18
CA TYR A 6 10.34 -5.76 6.01
C TYR A 6 10.07 -5.30 4.59
N VAL A 7 8.84 -5.53 4.13
CA VAL A 7 8.37 -5.15 2.80
C VAL A 7 7.12 -4.33 2.94
N ALA A 8 6.95 -3.39 2.03
CA ALA A 8 5.71 -2.65 1.87
C ALA A 8 5.30 -2.63 0.40
N ALA A 9 4.00 -2.68 0.14
CA ALA A 9 3.43 -2.59 -1.18
C ALA A 9 2.14 -1.77 -1.16
N VAL A 10 1.85 -1.17 -2.31
CA VAL A 10 0.57 -0.54 -2.59
C VAL A 10 -0.05 -1.27 -3.77
N THR A 11 -1.32 -1.63 -3.61
CA THR A 11 -2.10 -2.33 -4.63
C THR A 11 -3.46 -1.68 -4.79
N ALA A 12 -3.97 -1.67 -6.01
CA ALA A 12 -5.34 -1.27 -6.31
C ALA A 12 -6.12 -2.48 -6.85
N THR A 13 -7.36 -2.66 -6.41
CA THR A 13 -8.32 -3.61 -7.00
C THR A 13 -9.56 -2.84 -7.41
N THR A 14 -10.14 -3.18 -8.55
CA THR A 14 -11.49 -2.70 -8.93
C THR A 14 -12.49 -3.83 -8.68
N GLY A 15 -13.77 -3.49 -8.48
CA GLY A 15 -14.85 -4.42 -8.07
C GLY A 15 -15.08 -5.66 -8.94
N GLY A 16 -14.36 -5.85 -10.05
CA GLY A 16 -14.36 -7.10 -10.83
C GLY A 16 -12.99 -7.49 -11.42
N GLY A 17 -11.91 -6.85 -10.98
CA GLY A 17 -10.56 -7.01 -11.55
C GLY A 17 -9.54 -7.57 -10.56
N GLY A 18 -8.45 -8.14 -11.10
CA GLY A 18 -7.30 -8.57 -10.30
C GLY A 18 -6.57 -7.41 -9.62
N ALA A 19 -5.83 -7.70 -8.55
CA ALA A 19 -5.03 -6.70 -7.84
C ALA A 19 -3.90 -6.17 -8.73
N LEU A 20 -3.98 -4.89 -9.07
CA LEU A 20 -2.92 -4.13 -9.73
C LEU A 20 -1.87 -3.71 -8.71
N TRP A 21 -0.64 -4.17 -8.88
CA TRP A 21 0.48 -3.69 -8.10
C TRP A 21 0.88 -2.29 -8.55
N LEU A 22 0.89 -1.34 -7.62
CA LEU A 22 1.23 0.06 -7.89
C LEU A 22 2.67 0.38 -7.53
N GLY A 23 3.22 -0.26 -6.50
CA GLY A 23 4.59 0.01 -6.06
C GLY A 23 4.91 -0.70 -4.77
N GLY A 24 6.20 -0.77 -4.44
CA GLY A 24 6.65 -1.40 -3.22
C GLY A 24 8.11 -1.13 -2.90
N ILE A 25 8.49 -1.45 -1.67
CA ILE A 25 9.85 -1.29 -1.16
C ILE A 25 10.17 -2.44 -0.22
N ALA A 26 11.45 -2.84 -0.18
CA ALA A 26 12.00 -3.66 0.87
C ALA A 26 13.00 -2.82 1.70
N VAL A 27 12.88 -2.88 3.02
CA VAL A 27 13.72 -2.13 3.96
C VAL A 27 14.04 -2.98 5.19
N PRO A 28 15.18 -2.73 5.86
CA PRO A 28 15.61 -3.51 7.00
C PRO A 28 14.91 -3.14 8.33
N ASN A 29 13.91 -2.24 8.32
CA ASN A 29 13.36 -1.71 9.56
C ASN A 29 11.87 -1.38 9.43
N ARG A 30 11.07 -1.86 10.39
CA ARG A 30 9.63 -1.58 10.52
C ARG A 30 9.28 -0.09 10.49
N ARG A 31 10.04 0.77 11.16
CA ARG A 31 9.83 2.23 11.14
C ARG A 31 10.05 2.82 9.75
N LEU A 32 10.96 2.25 8.96
CA LEU A 32 11.16 2.66 7.57
C LEU A 32 10.01 2.22 6.67
N VAL A 33 9.45 1.01 6.89
CA VAL A 33 8.23 0.56 6.19
C VAL A 33 7.08 1.52 6.51
N LEU A 34 6.82 1.77 7.79
CA LEU A 34 5.71 2.62 8.19
C LEU A 34 5.88 4.05 7.67
N ARG A 35 7.09 4.61 7.75
CA ARG A 35 7.43 5.92 7.18
C ARG A 35 7.23 5.96 5.67
N TRP A 36 7.55 4.87 4.96
CA TRP A 36 7.28 4.77 3.53
C TRP A 36 5.77 4.72 3.26
N LEU A 37 5.01 3.89 3.97
CA LEU A 37 3.54 3.81 3.84
C LEU A 37 2.88 5.17 4.08
N ARG A 38 3.25 5.87 5.16
CA ARG A 38 2.81 7.24 5.47
C ARG A 38 3.09 8.22 4.33
N ARG A 39 4.29 8.16 3.77
CA ARG A 39 4.67 9.01 2.63
C ARG A 39 3.84 8.70 1.39
N GLN A 40 3.57 7.42 1.10
CA GLN A 40 2.77 7.05 -0.07
C GLN A 40 1.29 7.41 0.12
N ALA A 41 0.74 7.26 1.33
CA ALA A 41 -0.62 7.70 1.65
C ALA A 41 -0.81 9.20 1.36
N LEU A 42 0.10 10.04 1.86
CA LEU A 42 0.06 11.48 1.61
C LEU A 42 0.26 11.81 0.13
N ARG A 43 1.22 11.17 -0.54
CA ARG A 43 1.46 11.38 -1.98
C ARG A 43 0.23 11.06 -2.83
N LEU A 44 -0.43 9.94 -2.54
CA LEU A 44 -1.65 9.53 -3.26
C LEU A 44 -2.80 10.50 -2.96
N ALA A 45 -2.97 10.90 -1.70
CA ALA A 45 -3.98 11.89 -1.33
C ALA A 45 -3.76 13.24 -2.01
N ASP A 46 -2.52 13.73 -2.04
CA ASP A 46 -2.15 15.03 -2.60
C ASP A 46 -2.11 15.03 -4.13
N SER A 47 -2.05 13.85 -4.76
CA SER A 47 -2.23 13.72 -6.20
C SER A 47 -3.68 13.84 -6.65
N HIS A 48 -4.65 13.73 -5.74
CA HIS A 48 -6.06 13.92 -6.07
C HIS A 48 -6.31 15.35 -6.59
N GLY A 49 -6.95 15.46 -7.76
CA GLY A 49 -7.24 16.74 -8.41
C GLY A 49 -6.05 17.46 -9.03
N ARG A 50 -4.85 16.85 -9.01
CA ARG A 50 -3.67 17.35 -9.73
C ARG A 50 -3.36 16.40 -10.87
N ASP A 51 -3.35 16.94 -12.08
CA ASP A 51 -2.77 16.30 -13.25
C ASP A 51 -1.23 16.35 -13.10
N LEU A 52 -0.73 15.55 -12.16
CA LEU A 52 0.71 15.37 -12.01
C LEU A 52 1.19 14.64 -13.26
N PRO A 53 2.25 15.15 -13.93
CA PRO A 53 2.74 14.54 -15.16
C PRO A 53 2.97 13.06 -14.89
N PRO A 54 2.60 12.17 -15.83
CA PRO A 54 2.70 10.74 -15.65
C PRO A 54 4.09 10.43 -15.13
N ALA A 55 4.13 9.93 -13.89
CA ALA A 55 5.14 9.04 -13.36
C ALA A 55 6.39 9.01 -14.26
N SER A 56 7.29 9.99 -14.09
CA SER A 56 8.45 10.15 -14.97
C SER A 56 9.15 8.79 -15.14
N PRO A 57 9.68 8.43 -16.31
CA PRO A 57 10.34 7.13 -16.53
C PRO A 57 11.54 6.89 -15.59
N TRP A 58 11.97 7.92 -14.87
CA TRP A 58 12.96 7.93 -13.80
C TRP A 58 12.39 7.71 -12.39
N LEU A 59 11.12 7.31 -12.23
CA LEU A 59 10.57 6.83 -10.97
C LEU A 59 11.60 5.88 -10.38
N ARG A 60 12.21 6.31 -9.29
CA ARG A 60 13.23 5.50 -8.63
C ARG A 60 12.51 4.22 -8.24
N ALA A 61 13.21 3.08 -8.16
CA ALA A 61 12.67 1.74 -7.92
C ALA A 61 11.85 1.54 -6.61
N ARG A 62 11.35 2.61 -5.98
CA ARG A 62 10.62 2.73 -4.72
C ARG A 62 9.36 3.61 -4.81
N ASP A 63 9.03 4.11 -6.00
CA ASP A 63 7.88 4.99 -6.16
C ASP A 63 6.63 4.20 -6.58
N VAL A 64 5.48 4.65 -6.07
CA VAL A 64 4.17 4.05 -6.33
C VAL A 64 3.53 4.72 -7.53
N ARG A 65 3.03 3.93 -8.47
CA ARG A 65 2.23 4.37 -9.61
C ARG A 65 1.02 5.16 -9.11
N GLN A 66 0.86 6.36 -9.63
CA GLN A 66 -0.25 7.24 -9.27
C GLN A 66 -1.57 6.64 -9.72
N ILE A 67 -2.62 6.95 -8.96
CA ILE A 67 -4.00 6.60 -9.28
C ILE A 67 -4.89 7.82 -9.14
N THR A 68 -5.93 7.87 -9.94
CA THR A 68 -6.92 8.94 -9.93
C THR A 68 -8.11 8.51 -9.08
N PHE A 69 -8.35 9.22 -7.98
CA PHE A 69 -9.60 9.09 -7.22
C PHE A 69 -10.67 10.00 -7.81
N HIS A 70 -11.92 9.53 -7.80
CA HIS A 70 -13.11 10.19 -8.33
C HIS A 70 -13.95 10.85 -7.22
N GLY A 71 -13.66 10.54 -5.96
CA GLY A 71 -14.23 11.20 -4.78
C GLY A 71 -13.17 11.63 -3.76
N SER A 72 -13.57 12.49 -2.83
CA SER A 72 -12.69 13.02 -1.77
C SER A 72 -12.51 12.06 -0.58
N ASP A 73 -13.42 11.11 -0.38
CA ASP A 73 -13.42 10.22 0.79
C ASP A 73 -12.14 9.36 0.87
N ALA A 74 -11.72 8.78 -0.25
CA ALA A 74 -10.50 7.97 -0.33
C ALA A 74 -9.23 8.80 0.00
N PRO A 75 -8.95 9.94 -0.65
CA PRO A 75 -7.81 10.77 -0.30
C PRO A 75 -7.91 11.38 1.11
N GLU A 76 -9.10 11.70 1.62
CA GLU A 76 -9.28 12.13 3.01
C GLU A 76 -8.95 11.01 4.01
N GLY A 77 -9.40 9.78 3.75
CA GLY A 77 -9.06 8.61 4.57
C GLY A 77 -7.55 8.34 4.62
N LEU A 78 -6.85 8.55 3.50
CA LEU A 78 -5.38 8.47 3.44
C LEU A 78 -4.71 9.56 4.29
N ARG A 79 -5.20 10.81 4.24
CA ARG A 79 -4.68 11.91 5.07
C ARG A 79 -4.95 11.66 6.55
N ALA A 80 -6.15 11.22 6.89
CA ALA A 80 -6.54 10.90 8.25
C ALA A 80 -5.62 9.82 8.83
N TRP A 81 -5.43 8.69 8.13
CA TRP A 81 -4.52 7.65 8.59
C TRP A 81 -3.07 8.15 8.71
N ALA A 82 -2.59 8.96 7.76
CA ALA A 82 -1.23 9.48 7.80
C ALA A 82 -1.00 10.56 8.89
N GLY A 83 -2.06 11.20 9.38
CA GLY A 83 -2.01 12.20 10.45
C GLY A 83 -2.31 11.64 11.84
N ASP A 84 -2.94 10.47 11.93
CA ASP A 84 -3.36 9.85 13.18
C ASP A 84 -2.21 9.06 13.83
N GLU A 85 -1.61 9.63 14.88
CA GLU A 85 -0.50 9.00 15.61
C GLU A 85 -0.90 7.66 16.25
N GLY A 86 -2.13 7.51 16.74
CA GLY A 86 -2.61 6.27 17.32
C GLY A 86 -2.65 5.14 16.30
N ARG A 87 -3.17 5.40 15.10
CA ARG A 87 -3.15 4.43 13.99
C ARG A 87 -1.75 4.09 13.50
N GLN A 88 -0.80 5.02 13.61
CA GLN A 88 0.60 4.74 13.27
C GLN A 88 1.25 3.83 14.32
N ASP A 89 0.96 4.05 15.60
CA ASP A 89 1.47 3.21 16.69
C ASP A 89 0.85 1.81 16.65
N GLU A 90 -0.44 1.69 16.36
CA GLU A 90 -1.10 0.40 16.11
C GLU A 90 -0.44 -0.35 14.94
N ALA A 91 -0.22 0.32 13.81
CA ALA A 91 0.45 -0.27 12.66
C ALA A 91 1.90 -0.68 12.97
N LEU A 92 2.60 0.08 13.81
CA LEU A 92 3.94 -0.28 14.27
C LEU A 92 3.90 -1.53 15.16
N ALA A 93 2.96 -1.59 16.11
CA ALA A 93 2.76 -2.73 16.99
C ALA A 93 2.38 -4.00 16.22
N ASP A 94 1.58 -3.87 15.16
CA ASP A 94 1.27 -4.98 14.26
C ASP A 94 2.54 -5.52 13.59
N LEU A 95 3.37 -4.65 13.00
CA LEU A 95 4.65 -5.06 12.40
C LEU A 95 5.61 -5.68 13.42
N GLU A 96 5.60 -5.21 14.67
CA GLU A 96 6.39 -5.77 15.77
C GLU A 96 5.92 -7.18 16.15
N SER A 97 4.61 -7.40 16.15
CA SER A 97 4.01 -8.69 16.46
C SER A 97 4.02 -9.71 15.32
N GLY A 98 4.64 -9.36 14.17
CA GLY A 98 4.66 -10.23 12.99
C GLY A 98 3.44 -10.09 12.09
N ARG A 99 2.49 -9.22 12.42
CA ARG A 99 1.27 -8.97 11.65
C ARG A 99 1.51 -7.91 10.57
N PRO A 100 0.74 -7.95 9.47
CA PRO A 100 0.83 -6.91 8.47
C PRO A 100 0.16 -5.62 8.96
N ALA A 101 0.82 -4.48 8.77
CA ALA A 101 0.16 -3.18 8.82
C ALA A 101 -0.66 -2.99 7.54
N LEU A 102 -1.96 -2.74 7.67
CA LEU A 102 -2.88 -2.63 6.54
C LEU A 102 -3.71 -1.34 6.64
N LEU A 103 -3.77 -0.62 5.53
CA LEU A 103 -4.72 0.47 5.30
C LEU A 103 -5.44 0.20 3.99
N THR A 104 -6.76 0.17 4.00
CA THR A 104 -7.56 0.13 2.78
C THR A 104 -8.50 1.33 2.73
N VAL A 105 -8.48 2.05 1.62
CA VAL A 105 -9.44 3.11 1.31
C VAL A 105 -10.26 2.70 0.08
N VAL A 106 -11.50 3.14 0.04
CA VAL A 106 -12.44 2.80 -1.03
C VAL A 106 -12.84 4.09 -1.73
N ASP A 107 -12.77 4.08 -3.05
CA ASP A 107 -13.40 5.07 -3.91
C ASP A 107 -14.65 4.43 -4.52
N PRO A 108 -15.85 4.70 -3.95
CA PRO A 108 -17.09 4.03 -4.32
C PRO A 108 -17.57 4.43 -5.71
N ALA A 109 -17.16 5.60 -6.22
CA ALA A 109 -17.61 6.08 -7.53
C ALA A 109 -17.14 5.17 -8.68
N VAL A 110 -16.01 4.47 -8.50
CA VAL A 110 -15.44 3.53 -9.48
C VAL A 110 -15.22 2.12 -8.92
N GLY A 111 -15.70 1.86 -7.71
CA GLY A 111 -15.49 0.58 -7.01
C GLY A 111 -14.00 0.24 -6.85
N LEU A 112 -13.17 1.24 -6.61
CA LEU A 112 -11.72 1.09 -6.46
C LEU A 112 -11.39 0.90 -4.98
N TYR A 113 -10.60 -0.12 -4.68
CA TYR A 113 -10.04 -0.37 -3.37
C TYR A 113 -8.53 -0.21 -3.47
N LEU A 114 -8.00 0.75 -2.72
CA LEU A 114 -6.56 0.95 -2.61
C LEU A 114 -6.10 0.40 -1.26
N THR A 115 -5.19 -0.57 -1.30
CA THR A 115 -4.56 -1.12 -0.09
C THR A 115 -3.09 -0.71 -0.04
N LEU A 116 -2.70 -0.09 1.08
CA LEU A 116 -1.32 0.09 1.51
C LEU A 116 -1.03 -0.97 2.57
N ALA A 117 -0.02 -1.80 2.33
CA ALA A 117 0.28 -2.93 3.19
C ALA A 117 1.79 -3.02 3.47
N GLY A 118 2.16 -3.30 4.72
CA GLY A 118 3.52 -3.61 5.12
C GLY A 118 3.56 -4.89 5.93
N TRP A 119 4.59 -5.73 5.76
CA TRP A 119 4.74 -6.98 6.49
C TRP A 119 6.21 -7.33 6.72
N PRO A 120 6.52 -8.05 7.82
CA PRO A 120 7.84 -8.63 8.00
C PRO A 120 8.07 -9.76 6.98
N VAL A 121 9.28 -9.80 6.44
CA VAL A 121 9.82 -10.93 5.69
C VAL A 121 10.30 -11.92 6.73
N GLY A 122 9.46 -12.89 7.07
CA GLY A 122 9.90 -14.02 7.87
C GLY A 122 11.06 -14.75 7.17
N PRO A 123 11.96 -15.43 7.91
CA PRO A 123 13.10 -16.14 7.34
C PRO A 123 12.73 -17.21 6.30
N ASP A 124 11.45 -17.61 6.25
CA ASP A 124 10.95 -18.70 5.42
C ASP A 124 9.92 -18.26 4.35
N ARG A 125 9.72 -16.94 4.16
CA ARG A 125 8.71 -16.42 3.22
C ARG A 125 9.35 -15.62 2.09
N PRO A 126 9.71 -16.25 0.97
CA PRO A 126 10.25 -15.52 -0.17
C PRO A 126 9.22 -14.51 -0.70
N LEU A 127 9.72 -13.36 -1.17
CA LEU A 127 8.92 -12.26 -1.72
C LEU A 127 7.92 -12.72 -2.80
N ALA A 128 8.28 -13.73 -3.58
CA ALA A 128 7.44 -14.34 -4.59
C ALA A 128 6.16 -14.98 -4.00
N THR A 129 6.23 -15.61 -2.82
CA THR A 129 5.09 -16.26 -2.17
C THR A 129 4.09 -15.23 -1.64
N VAL A 130 4.56 -14.08 -1.14
CA VAL A 130 3.65 -13.02 -0.66
C VAL A 130 2.92 -12.36 -1.83
N LEU A 131 3.61 -12.14 -2.94
CA LEU A 131 3.02 -11.58 -4.16
C LEU A 131 2.05 -12.56 -4.84
N ALA A 132 2.34 -13.87 -4.82
CA ALA A 132 1.50 -14.90 -5.43
C ALA A 132 0.21 -15.20 -4.64
N THR A 133 0.20 -15.04 -3.31
CA THR A 133 -1.00 -15.33 -2.50
C THR A 133 -2.19 -14.38 -2.73
N ARG A 134 -2.04 -13.32 -3.54
CA ARG A 134 -3.15 -12.40 -3.88
C ARG A 134 -3.80 -12.66 -5.25
N THR A 135 -3.23 -13.57 -6.05
CA THR A 135 -3.82 -13.99 -7.34
C THR A 135 -4.77 -15.18 -7.22
N SER A 136 -4.90 -15.76 -6.03
CA SER A 136 -5.66 -17.00 -5.81
C SER A 136 -6.87 -16.77 -4.91
N HIS A 137 -7.81 -15.95 -5.36
CA HIS A 137 -9.21 -16.05 -4.93
C HIS A 137 -10.10 -15.87 -6.16
N PRO A 138 -10.38 -16.94 -6.93
CA PRO A 138 -11.48 -16.90 -7.85
C PRO A 138 -12.77 -16.80 -7.03
N TYR A 139 -13.44 -15.66 -7.17
CA TYR A 139 -14.82 -15.43 -6.80
C TYR A 139 -15.70 -16.57 -7.33
N SER A 140 -16.36 -17.30 -6.43
CA SER A 140 -17.50 -18.17 -6.75
C SER A 140 -18.77 -17.37 -6.48
N PRO A 141 -19.53 -16.95 -7.52
CA PRO A 141 -20.89 -16.49 -7.30
C PRO A 141 -21.84 -17.68 -7.05
N PRO A 142 -23.01 -17.41 -6.42
CA PRO A 142 -23.94 -18.43 -5.95
C PRO A 142 -24.57 -19.27 -7.06
#